data_AF-A0A9E8LVF9-F1
#
_entry.id   AF-A0A9E8LVF9-F1
#
_cell.length_a   1.000
_cell.length_b   1.000
_cell.length_c   1.000
_cell.angle_alpha   90.00
_cell.angle_beta   90.00
_cell.angle_gamma   90.00
#
_symmetry.space_group_name_H-M   'P 1'
#
loop_
_entity.id
_entity.type
_entity.pdbx_description
1 polymer ?
#
loop_
_entity_poly.entity_id
_entity_poly.type
_entity_poly.pdbx_seq_one_letter_code
_entity_poly.pdbx_strand_id
1 'polypeptide(L)'
;MAKQTAVSFRYYSSLKKYEFRLSGQEVLISRPFSERIHMTGYMTYFFFHPDGNVNKFGNLYIRIDEKTYRLFFSIGKGRFVIDDST
;
A
#
# COMPACT_ATOMS: atom_id res chain seq x y z
N MET A 1 21.53 -9.03 6.58
CA MET A 1 20.91 -9.56 5.36
C MET A 1 19.44 -9.16 5.36
N ALA A 2 18.91 -8.58 4.29
CA ALA A 2 17.47 -8.38 4.17
C ALA A 2 16.78 -9.75 4.14
N LYS A 3 15.70 -9.95 4.91
CA LYS A 3 14.89 -11.17 4.84
C LYS A 3 14.32 -11.27 3.42
N GLN A 4 14.71 -12.29 2.66
CA GLN A 4 14.25 -12.53 1.28
C GLN A 4 12.83 -13.14 1.27
N THR A 5 11.87 -12.43 1.83
CA THR A 5 10.50 -12.94 1.97
C THR A 5 9.52 -11.89 1.50
N ALA A 6 8.48 -12.31 0.78
CA ALA A 6 7.47 -11.39 0.29
C ALA A 6 6.74 -10.71 1.45
N VAL A 7 6.49 -9.41 1.31
CA VAL A 7 5.73 -8.62 2.29
C VAL A 7 4.48 -8.08 1.61
N SER A 8 3.30 -8.34 2.16
CA SER A 8 2.07 -7.75 1.63
C SER A 8 1.70 -6.46 2.34
N PHE A 9 1.18 -5.50 1.58
CA PHE A 9 0.41 -4.38 2.09
C PHE A 9 -1.08 -4.72 1.98
N ARG A 10 -1.86 -4.47 3.03
CA ARG A 10 -3.32 -4.59 3.00
C ARG A 10 -4.00 -3.44 3.72
N TYR A 11 -4.91 -2.78 3.02
CA TYR A 11 -5.83 -1.79 3.58
C TYR A 11 -7.13 -2.46 4.05
N TYR A 12 -7.55 -2.16 5.28
CA TYR A 12 -8.81 -2.63 5.86
C TYR A 12 -9.74 -1.43 6.09
N SER A 13 -10.61 -1.15 5.11
CA SER A 13 -11.48 0.03 5.13
C SER A 13 -12.38 0.10 6.38
N SER A 14 -13.02 -1.01 6.75
CA SER A 14 -13.92 -1.06 7.91
C SER A 14 -13.21 -0.93 9.25
N LEU A 15 -11.92 -1.27 9.32
CA LEU A 15 -11.11 -1.24 10.54
C LEU A 15 -10.24 0.02 10.63
N LYS A 16 -10.26 0.87 9.59
CA LYS A 16 -9.44 2.08 9.48
C LYS A 16 -7.99 1.86 9.86
N LYS A 17 -7.41 0.79 9.29
CA LYS A 17 -6.00 0.46 9.43
C LYS A 17 -5.43 -0.11 8.15
N TYR A 18 -4.11 -0.03 8.02
CA TYR A 18 -3.36 -0.83 7.06
C TYR A 18 -2.34 -1.69 7.80
N GLU A 19 -1.97 -2.79 7.17
CA GLU A 19 -0.98 -3.71 7.70
C GLU A 19 0.07 -4.06 6.66
N PHE A 20 1.30 -4.29 7.14
CA PHE A 20 2.31 -5.03 6.41
C PHE A 20 2.45 -6.42 7.01
N ARG A 21 2.42 -7.47 6.17
CA ARG A 21 2.51 -8.86 6.62
C ARG A 21 3.60 -9.64 5.91
N LEU A 22 4.39 -10.40 6.67
CA LEU A 22 5.37 -11.34 6.12
C LEU A 22 4.65 -12.55 5.54
N SER A 23 4.89 -12.87 4.27
CA SER A 23 4.23 -13.96 3.54
C SER A 23 2.69 -13.95 3.66
N GLY A 24 2.10 -12.77 3.88
CA GLY A 24 0.65 -12.62 4.08
C GLY A 24 0.10 -13.14 5.42
N GLN A 25 0.94 -13.64 6.34
CA GLN A 25 0.52 -14.27 7.59
C GLN A 25 0.89 -13.42 8.80
N GLU A 26 2.18 -13.32 9.12
CA GLU A 26 2.69 -12.62 10.30
C GLU A 26 2.56 -11.10 10.12
N VAL A 27 1.93 -10.40 11.08
CA VAL A 27 1.83 -8.94 11.06
C VAL A 27 3.17 -8.34 11.46
N LEU A 28 3.83 -7.65 10.54
CA LEU A 28 5.04 -6.87 10.79
C LEU A 28 4.70 -5.47 11.29
N ILE A 29 3.69 -4.85 10.67
CA ILE A 29 3.24 -3.51 10.99
C ILE A 29 1.72 -3.51 10.95
N SER A 30 1.10 -2.90 11.96
CA SER A 30 -0.31 -2.54 11.96
C SER A 30 -0.43 -1.07 12.34
N ARG A 31 -1.08 -0.29 11.47
CA ARG A 31 -1.18 1.17 11.62
C ARG A 31 -2.65 1.58 11.51
N PRO A 32 -3.30 1.92 12.63
CA PRO A 32 -4.58 2.60 12.58
C PRO A 32 -4.40 4.01 12.04
N PHE A 33 -5.46 4.55 11.44
CA PHE A 33 -5.52 5.93 10.97
C PHE A 33 -6.88 6.56 11.26
N SER A 34 -6.94 7.88 11.17
CA SER A 34 -8.16 8.65 11.39
C SER A 34 -9.27 8.29 10.39
N GLU A 35 -10.53 8.41 10.83
CA GLU A 35 -11.71 8.29 9.98
C GLU A 35 -11.72 9.20 8.75
N ARG A 36 -10.95 10.31 8.81
CA ARG A 36 -10.77 11.29 7.73
C ARG A 36 -9.98 10.75 6.55
N ILE A 37 -9.25 9.64 6.74
CA ILE A 37 -8.45 9.01 5.69
C ILE A 37 -9.27 7.93 5.00
N HIS A 38 -9.38 8.05 3.67
CA HIS A 38 -10.02 7.08 2.82
C HIS A 38 -9.06 6.64 1.72
N MET A 39 -8.86 5.34 1.58
CA MET A 39 -8.04 4.77 0.50
C MET A 39 -8.91 4.03 -0.50
N THR A 40 -8.72 4.31 -1.79
CA THR A 40 -9.45 3.67 -2.89
C THR A 40 -8.51 3.30 -4.03
N GLY A 41 -8.99 2.46 -4.96
CA GLY A 41 -8.24 2.05 -6.14
C GLY A 41 -7.77 0.60 -6.09
N TYR A 42 -6.99 0.23 -7.11
CA TYR A 42 -6.58 -1.16 -7.36
C TYR A 42 -5.51 -1.65 -6.39
N MET A 43 -4.73 -0.73 -5.82
CA MET A 43 -3.57 -1.02 -4.97
C MET A 43 -3.89 -1.12 -3.47
N THR A 44 -5.10 -1.58 -3.10
CA THR A 44 -5.49 -1.77 -1.68
C THR A 44 -4.97 -3.08 -1.07
N TYR A 45 -4.55 -4.04 -1.90
CA TYR A 45 -3.88 -5.27 -1.48
C TYR A 45 -2.89 -5.78 -2.54
N PHE A 46 -1.60 -5.79 -2.20
CA PHE A 46 -0.51 -6.21 -3.09
C PHE A 46 0.71 -6.70 -2.28
N PHE A 47 1.70 -7.27 -2.97
CA PHE A 47 2.92 -7.84 -2.39
C PHE A 47 4.15 -7.16 -2.96
N PHE A 48 5.12 -6.89 -2.09
CA PHE A 48 6.52 -6.66 -2.42
C PHE A 48 7.25 -8.00 -2.41
N HIS A 49 7.93 -8.33 -3.51
CA HIS A 49 8.74 -9.52 -3.66
C HIS A 49 10.18 -9.28 -3.19
N PRO A 50 10.95 -10.35 -2.91
CA PRO A 50 12.35 -10.24 -2.47
C PRO A 50 13.28 -9.49 -3.43
N ASP A 51 12.92 -9.44 -4.72
CA ASP A 51 13.62 -8.72 -5.77
C ASP A 51 13.24 -7.22 -5.84
N GLY A 52 12.39 -6.75 -4.92
CA GLY A 52 11.88 -5.38 -4.88
C GLY A 52 10.74 -5.11 -5.84
N ASN A 53 10.28 -6.09 -6.63
CA ASN A 53 9.10 -5.93 -7.48
C ASN A 53 7.81 -5.94 -6.67
N VAL A 54 6.77 -5.33 -7.23
CA VAL A 54 5.40 -5.48 -6.74
C VAL A 54 4.62 -6.42 -7.66
N ASN A 55 3.75 -7.24 -7.10
CA ASN A 55 2.94 -8.18 -7.89
C ASN A 55 1.75 -7.51 -8.62
N LYS A 56 1.48 -6.25 -8.30
CA LYS A 56 0.45 -5.41 -8.93
C LYS A 56 1.01 -4.01 -9.13
N PHE A 57 0.59 -3.37 -10.22
CA PHE A 57 0.92 -1.99 -10.55
C PHE A 57 -0.38 -1.19 -10.67
N GLY A 58 -0.30 0.13 -10.54
CA GLY A 58 -1.46 1.01 -10.62
C GLY A 58 -1.56 1.98 -9.45
N ASN A 59 -2.77 2.51 -9.26
CA ASN A 59 -3.02 3.63 -8.36
C ASN A 59 -3.61 3.18 -7.02
N LEU A 60 -3.13 3.81 -5.95
CA LEU A 60 -3.82 3.96 -4.67
C LEU A 60 -4.13 5.45 -4.49
N TYR A 61 -5.40 5.80 -4.40
CA TYR A 61 -5.82 7.16 -4.08
C TYR A 61 -6.03 7.27 -2.58
N ILE A 62 -5.44 8.27 -1.96
CA ILE A 62 -5.50 8.53 -0.53
C ILE A 62 -6.17 9.90 -0.37
N ARG A 63 -7.44 9.91 0.03
CA ARG A 63 -8.17 11.12 0.35
C ARG A 63 -8.03 11.43 1.84
N ILE A 64 -7.63 12.65 2.15
CA ILE A 64 -7.57 13.20 3.50
C ILE A 64 -8.35 14.51 3.48
N ASP A 65 -9.50 14.52 4.15
CA ASP A 65 -10.47 15.61 4.09
C ASP A 65 -10.82 15.93 2.60
N GLU A 66 -10.47 17.11 2.11
CA GLU A 66 -10.75 17.56 0.73
C GLU A 66 -9.59 17.32 -0.25
N LYS A 67 -8.43 16.87 0.23
CA LYS A 67 -7.25 16.63 -0.61
C LYS A 67 -7.13 15.17 -0.99
N THR A 68 -6.79 14.90 -2.23
CA THR A 68 -6.52 13.55 -2.72
C THR A 68 -5.09 13.46 -3.23
N TYR A 69 -4.35 12.48 -2.71
CA TYR A 69 -3.02 12.11 -3.16
C TYR A 69 -3.10 10.82 -3.96
N ARG A 70 -2.30 10.73 -5.02
CA ARG A 70 -2.16 9.50 -5.81
C ARG A 70 -0.79 8.91 -5.53
N LEU A 71 -0.80 7.68 -5.01
CA LEU A 71 0.36 6.81 -4.97
C LEU A 71 0.29 5.87 -6.18
N PHE A 72 1.18 6.05 -7.13
CA PHE A 72 1.23 5.22 -8.34
C PHE A 72 2.44 4.29 -8.32
N PHE A 73 2.20 2.99 -8.41
CA PHE A 73 3.23 1.98 -8.61
C PHE A 73 3.40 1.69 -10.10
N SER A 74 4.60 1.95 -10.61
CA SER A 74 4.98 1.69 -12.00
C SER A 74 5.27 0.22 -12.24
N ILE A 75 5.21 -0.22 -13.49
CA ILE A 75 5.67 -1.56 -13.89
C ILE A 75 7.20 -1.65 -13.67
N GLY A 76 7.62 -2.71 -12.98
CA GLY A 76 9.02 -3.07 -12.79
C GLY A 76 9.75 -2.27 -11.70
N LYS A 77 10.48 -3.02 -10.88
CA LYS A 77 11.39 -2.61 -9.80
C LYS A 77 10.74 -1.89 -8.62
N GLY A 78 9.43 -2.09 -8.40
CA GLY A 78 8.71 -1.54 -7.25
C GLY A 78 8.73 -0.01 -7.16
N ARG A 79 9.02 0.68 -8.27
CA ARG A 79 9.08 2.13 -8.31
C ARG A 79 7.70 2.72 -8.07
N PHE A 80 7.64 3.70 -7.19
CA PHE A 80 6.41 4.43 -6.93
C PHE A 80 6.68 5.94 -6.91
N VAL A 81 5.62 6.69 -7.21
CA VAL A 81 5.60 8.16 -7.11
C VAL A 81 4.37 8.58 -6.32
N ILE A 82 4.48 9.71 -5.64
CA ILE A 82 3.37 10.37 -4.94
C ILE A 82 3.18 11.73 -5.59
N ASP A 83 1.97 12.01 -6.02
CA ASP A 83 1.56 13.31 -6.55
C ASP A 83 0.19 13.73 -6.01
N ASP A 84 -0.06 15.04 -6.05
CA ASP A 84 -1.39 15.58 -5.77
C ASP A 84 -2.28 15.24 -6.97
N SER A 85 -3.39 14.53 -6.73
CA SER A 85 -4.40 14.37 -7.77
C SER A 85 -5.25 15.64 -7.76
N THR A 86 -4.75 16.68 -8.40
CA THR A 86 -5.47 17.94 -8.63
C THR A 86 -6.31 17.83 -9.91
#